data_AF-A0A3B0XJ46-F1
#
_entry.id   AF-A0A3B0XJ46-F1
#
_cell.length_a   1.000
_cell.length_b   1.000
_cell.length_c   1.000
_cell.angle_alpha   90.00
_cell.angle_beta   90.00
_cell.angle_gamma   90.00
#
_symmetry.space_group_name_H-M   'P 1'
#
loop_
_entity.id
_entity.type
_entity.pdbx_description
1 polymer ?
#
loop_
_entity_poly.entity_id
_entity_poly.type
_entity_poly.pdbx_seq_one_letter_code
_entity_poly.pdbx_strand_id
1 'polypeptide(L)'
;MQLDKIIIALRERNSWEAMDLGVKLMYAMWPLILLPWLILMSAVLVISLFVQWQGYGYLALFFMWWLKPVYESLLLYILSRSVFGEYLSTGDVYSSAGQWLKTGWRSWLFIWRISPSRSFNMSVHLLEGLKGVLRKKRLTSLHQVIGLNAYAVTVMGLFFEIVLALTLFSIIAYLAPDIAGGDSSNVSRGDAGAAQVSQELIWLIIAACVYGVTLFILEPFYVAAGFMLYLNRRTQLEGWDIELDFKKMVQRIHRQTGLLDEPAGAHTKSDDHV
;
A
#
# COMPACT_ATOMS: atom_id res chain seq x y z
N MET A 1 20.39 5.89 3.03
CA MET A 1 19.42 5.99 1.92
C MET A 1 20.12 6.70 0.78
N GLN A 2 20.19 6.09 -0.41
CA GLN A 2 20.71 6.77 -1.61
C GLN A 2 19.59 7.68 -2.13
N LEU A 3 19.58 8.95 -1.69
CA LEU A 3 18.56 9.95 -2.08
C LEU A 3 18.59 10.24 -3.59
N ASP A 4 19.70 9.92 -4.27
CA ASP A 4 19.92 10.18 -5.69
C ASP A 4 19.12 9.26 -6.64
N LYS A 5 18.48 8.20 -6.10
CA LYS A 5 17.67 7.24 -6.87
C LYS A 5 16.16 7.36 -6.64
N ILE A 6 15.72 8.41 -5.95
CA ILE A 6 14.29 8.58 -5.66
C ILE A 6 13.57 8.98 -6.95
N ILE A 7 12.61 8.16 -7.37
CA ILE A 7 11.81 8.36 -8.59
C ILE A 7 10.89 9.60 -8.45
N ILE A 8 10.61 10.00 -7.21
CA ILE A 8 9.71 11.09 -6.85
C ILE A 8 10.52 12.37 -6.65
N ALA A 9 10.15 13.44 -7.36
CA ALA A 9 10.64 14.78 -7.03
C ALA A 9 10.21 15.13 -5.60
N LEU A 10 11.16 15.10 -4.67
CA LEU A 10 10.99 15.55 -3.30
C LEU A 10 10.81 17.06 -3.36
N ARG A 11 9.60 17.51 -3.05
CA ARG A 11 9.18 18.89 -2.90
C ARG A 11 8.20 18.90 -1.73
N GLU A 12 8.21 19.95 -0.92
CA GLU A 12 7.15 20.14 0.06
C GLU A 12 5.77 20.22 -0.61
N ARG A 13 4.89 19.28 -0.26
CA ARG A 13 3.53 19.19 -0.80
C ARG A 13 2.49 19.40 0.27
N ASN A 14 1.32 19.90 -0.15
CA ASN A 14 0.12 19.80 0.69
C ASN A 14 -0.22 18.31 0.90
N SER A 15 -0.83 17.97 2.03
CA SER A 15 -1.18 16.58 2.37
C SER A 15 -2.08 15.92 1.33
N TRP A 16 -3.03 16.66 0.75
CA TRP A 16 -3.88 16.15 -0.33
C TRP A 16 -3.12 15.83 -1.62
N GLU A 17 -2.15 16.68 -1.99
CA GLU A 17 -1.29 16.46 -3.15
C GLU A 17 -0.36 15.25 -2.92
N ALA A 18 0.09 15.05 -1.68
CA ALA A 18 0.85 13.86 -1.31
C ALA A 18 0.01 12.57 -1.42
N MET A 19 -1.28 12.61 -1.05
CA MET A 19 -2.18 11.47 -1.23
C MET A 19 -2.40 11.13 -2.71
N ASP A 20 -2.66 12.13 -3.57
CA ASP A 20 -2.82 11.95 -5.02
C ASP A 20 -1.54 11.38 -5.66
N LEU A 21 -0.38 11.84 -5.19
CA LEU A 21 0.90 11.29 -5.62
C LEU A 21 1.06 9.81 -5.22
N GLY A 22 0.47 9.38 -4.10
CA GLY A 22 0.39 7.98 -3.70
C GLY A 22 -0.43 7.14 -4.68
N VAL A 23 -1.55 7.66 -5.14
CA VAL A 23 -2.38 7.02 -6.17
C VAL A 23 -1.59 6.90 -7.49
N LYS A 24 -0.90 7.96 -7.91
CA LYS A 24 -0.04 7.94 -9.12
C LYS A 24 1.12 6.94 -8.99
N LEU A 25 1.76 6.88 -7.82
CA LEU A 25 2.80 5.89 -7.53
C LEU A 25 2.25 4.47 -7.65
N MET A 26 1.06 4.23 -7.09
CA MET A 26 0.40 2.93 -7.16
C MET A 26 0.10 2.52 -8.60
N TYR A 27 -0.39 3.44 -9.44
CA TYR A 27 -0.61 3.19 -10.87
C TYR A 27 0.67 2.84 -11.61
N ALA A 28 1.75 3.59 -11.37
CA ALA A 28 3.04 3.34 -12.02
C ALA A 28 3.61 1.97 -11.62
N MET A 29 3.45 1.58 -10.35
CA MET A 29 4.01 0.35 -9.78
C MET A 29 3.02 -0.83 -9.79
N TRP A 30 1.83 -0.67 -10.39
CA TRP A 30 0.80 -1.71 -10.42
C TRP A 30 1.28 -3.05 -11.00
N PRO A 31 2.02 -3.09 -12.13
CA PRO A 31 2.48 -4.37 -12.69
C PRO A 31 3.41 -5.15 -11.74
N LEU A 32 4.21 -4.44 -10.94
CA LEU A 32 5.12 -5.03 -9.97
C LEU A 32 4.37 -5.63 -8.78
N ILE A 33 3.32 -4.93 -8.33
CA ILE A 33 2.54 -5.31 -7.16
C ILE A 33 1.51 -6.39 -7.50
N LEU A 34 1.00 -6.41 -8.74
CA LEU A 34 -0.11 -7.26 -9.15
C LEU A 34 0.11 -8.74 -8.85
N LEU A 35 1.24 -9.31 -9.24
CA LEU A 35 1.52 -10.74 -9.05
C LEU A 35 1.65 -11.12 -7.55
N PRO A 36 2.53 -10.48 -6.75
CA PRO A 36 2.58 -10.73 -5.31
C PRO A 36 1.24 -10.48 -4.61
N TRP A 37 0.52 -9.44 -5.01
CA TRP A 37 -0.76 -9.11 -4.39
C TRP A 37 -1.84 -10.14 -4.70
N LEU A 38 -1.92 -10.59 -5.96
CA LEU A 38 -2.85 -11.62 -6.41
C LEU A 38 -2.59 -12.95 -5.71
N ILE A 39 -1.33 -13.38 -5.59
CA ILE A 39 -0.98 -14.63 -4.90
C ILE A 39 -1.43 -14.56 -3.44
N LEU A 40 -1.13 -13.48 -2.71
CA LEU A 40 -1.55 -13.34 -1.32
C LEU A 40 -3.07 -13.34 -1.17
N MET A 41 -3.78 -12.54 -1.97
CA MET A 41 -5.24 -12.41 -1.89
C MET A 41 -5.95 -13.70 -2.30
N SER A 42 -5.45 -14.41 -3.32
CA SER A 42 -5.97 -15.71 -3.73
C SER A 42 -5.79 -16.77 -2.64
N ALA A 43 -4.62 -16.82 -1.99
CA ALA A 43 -4.35 -17.77 -0.92
C ALA A 43 -5.29 -17.54 0.27
N VAL A 44 -5.48 -16.28 0.67
CA VAL A 44 -6.41 -15.91 1.73
C VAL A 44 -7.85 -16.26 1.33
N LEU A 45 -8.27 -15.93 0.11
CA LEU A 45 -9.63 -16.20 -0.35
C LEU A 45 -9.91 -17.70 -0.35
N VAL A 46 -8.99 -18.52 -0.86
CA VAL A 46 -9.13 -19.99 -0.85
C VAL A 46 -9.24 -20.54 0.56
N ILE A 47 -8.40 -20.07 1.50
CA ILE A 47 -8.48 -20.48 2.90
C ILE A 47 -9.82 -20.06 3.51
N SER A 48 -10.27 -18.84 3.24
CA SER A 48 -11.55 -18.34 3.72
C SER A 48 -12.71 -19.19 3.18
N LEU A 49 -12.77 -19.46 1.88
CA LEU A 49 -13.79 -20.32 1.27
C LEU A 49 -13.77 -21.73 1.85
N PHE A 50 -12.58 -22.30 2.09
CA PHE A 50 -12.44 -23.59 2.75
C PHE A 50 -13.01 -23.58 4.18
N VAL A 51 -12.73 -22.54 4.96
CA VAL A 51 -13.26 -22.39 6.33
C VAL A 51 -14.79 -22.21 6.32
N GLN A 52 -15.35 -21.50 5.33
CA GLN A 52 -16.79 -21.38 5.15
C GLN A 52 -17.44 -22.73 4.85
N TRP A 53 -16.79 -23.55 4.01
CA TRP A 53 -17.25 -24.91 3.69
C TRP A 53 -17.32 -25.81 4.93
N GLN A 54 -16.43 -25.61 5.92
CA GLN A 54 -16.48 -26.32 7.21
C GLN A 54 -17.58 -25.81 8.16
N GLY A 55 -18.40 -24.84 7.74
CA GLY A 55 -19.48 -24.27 8.54
C GLY A 55 -19.11 -23.05 9.38
N TYR A 56 -17.85 -22.57 9.30
CA TYR A 56 -17.38 -21.41 10.07
C TYR A 56 -17.42 -20.11 9.25
N GLY A 57 -18.59 -19.81 8.67
CA GLY A 57 -18.83 -18.67 7.77
C GLY A 57 -18.30 -17.32 8.27
N TYR A 58 -18.78 -16.91 9.44
CA TYR A 58 -18.40 -15.65 10.08
C TYR A 58 -16.92 -15.59 10.45
N LEU A 59 -16.33 -16.73 10.83
CA LEU A 59 -14.91 -16.81 11.16
C LEU A 59 -14.03 -16.55 9.93
N ALA A 60 -14.46 -17.00 8.74
CA ALA A 60 -13.74 -16.75 7.50
C ALA A 60 -13.72 -15.26 7.13
N LEU A 61 -14.85 -14.56 7.27
CA LEU A 61 -14.92 -13.10 7.05
C LEU A 61 -14.07 -12.35 8.09
N PHE A 62 -14.17 -12.78 9.36
CA PHE A 62 -13.33 -12.24 10.42
C PHE A 62 -11.85 -12.47 10.13
N PHE A 63 -11.46 -13.63 9.60
CA PHE A 63 -10.09 -13.95 9.23
C PHE A 63 -9.56 -13.04 8.10
N MET A 64 -10.35 -12.80 7.05
CA MET A 64 -9.96 -11.86 5.98
C MET A 64 -9.75 -10.45 6.54
N TRP A 65 -10.64 -10.01 7.42
CA TRP A 65 -10.52 -8.72 8.10
C TRP A 65 -9.36 -8.68 9.10
N TRP A 66 -9.02 -9.82 9.71
CA TRP A 66 -7.90 -9.99 10.65
C TRP A 66 -6.56 -9.89 9.95
N LEU A 67 -6.46 -10.36 8.71
CA LEU A 67 -5.23 -10.28 7.92
C LEU A 67 -4.97 -8.91 7.27
N LYS A 68 -5.84 -7.90 7.43
CA LYS A 68 -5.59 -6.55 6.88
C LYS A 68 -4.17 -6.01 7.13
N PRO A 69 -3.60 -6.06 8.35
CA PRO A 69 -2.23 -5.61 8.59
C PRO A 69 -1.16 -6.34 7.77
N VAL A 70 -1.40 -7.60 7.40
CA VAL A 70 -0.49 -8.40 6.57
C VAL A 70 -0.49 -7.88 5.13
N TYR A 71 -1.67 -7.52 4.63
CA TYR A 71 -1.82 -6.89 3.31
C TYR A 71 -1.06 -5.57 3.25
N GLU A 72 -1.29 -4.71 4.25
CA GLU A 72 -0.64 -3.41 4.37
C GLU A 72 0.89 -3.54 4.39
N SER A 73 1.42 -4.51 5.16
CA SER A 73 2.87 -4.77 5.25
C SER A 73 3.48 -5.20 3.92
N LEU A 74 2.83 -6.11 3.18
CA LEU A 74 3.32 -6.58 1.88
C LEU A 74 3.40 -5.41 0.88
N LEU A 75 2.29 -4.66 0.74
CA LEU A 75 2.16 -3.55 -0.19
C LEU A 75 3.18 -2.45 0.13
N LEU A 76 3.31 -2.11 1.41
CA LEU A 76 4.25 -1.11 1.87
C LEU A 76 5.71 -1.54 1.64
N TYR A 77 6.04 -2.81 1.84
CA TYR A 77 7.39 -3.31 1.60
C TYR A 77 7.81 -3.13 0.13
N ILE A 78 6.93 -3.50 -0.80
CA ILE A 78 7.18 -3.34 -2.25
C ILE A 78 7.29 -1.86 -2.60
N LEU A 79 6.32 -1.03 -2.19
CA LEU A 79 6.31 0.40 -2.49
C LEU A 79 7.54 1.12 -1.94
N SER A 80 7.93 0.79 -0.70
CA SER A 80 9.04 1.45 -0.04
C SER A 80 10.37 1.26 -0.76
N ARG A 81 10.61 0.09 -1.36
CA ARG A 81 11.81 -0.20 -2.16
C ARG A 81 11.69 0.31 -3.59
N SER A 82 10.49 0.20 -4.17
CA SER A 82 10.22 0.68 -5.53
C SER A 82 10.47 2.19 -5.66
N VAL A 83 10.16 3.00 -4.63
CA VAL A 83 10.43 4.45 -4.65
C VAL A 83 11.92 4.78 -4.74
N PHE A 84 12.80 3.91 -4.24
CA PHE A 84 14.26 4.06 -4.33
C PHE A 84 14.87 3.36 -5.56
N GLY A 85 14.05 2.91 -6.52
CA GLY A 85 14.51 2.25 -7.73
C GLY A 85 14.93 0.79 -7.55
N GLU A 86 14.56 0.16 -6.44
CA GLU A 86 14.73 -1.28 -6.22
C GLU A 86 13.46 -2.03 -6.64
N TYR A 87 13.46 -2.63 -7.83
CA TYR A 87 12.37 -3.45 -8.32
C TYR A 87 12.55 -4.91 -7.89
N LEU A 88 11.69 -5.39 -6.99
CA LEU A 88 11.76 -6.78 -6.49
C LEU A 88 10.98 -7.72 -7.41
N SER A 89 11.56 -8.89 -7.70
CA SER A 89 10.78 -9.97 -8.30
C SER A 89 9.81 -10.57 -7.27
N THR A 90 8.73 -11.21 -7.74
CA THR A 90 7.76 -11.88 -6.86
C THR A 90 8.43 -12.90 -5.92
N GLY A 91 9.44 -13.63 -6.41
CA GLY A 91 10.22 -14.56 -5.59
C GLY A 91 10.98 -13.87 -4.45
N ASP A 92 11.54 -12.69 -4.70
CA ASP A 92 12.32 -11.94 -3.70
C ASP A 92 11.42 -11.37 -2.60
N VAL A 93 10.21 -10.94 -2.97
CA VAL A 93 9.20 -10.44 -2.03
C VAL A 93 8.79 -11.53 -1.02
N TYR A 94 8.55 -12.75 -1.49
CA TYR A 94 8.18 -13.87 -0.62
C TYR A 94 9.37 -14.50 0.11
N SER A 95 10.56 -14.54 -0.49
CA SER A 95 11.79 -14.92 0.21
C SER A 95 12.06 -13.99 1.41
N SER A 96 11.75 -12.70 1.23
CA SER A 96 11.84 -11.69 2.28
C SER A 96 10.60 -11.62 3.19
N ALA A 97 9.72 -12.63 3.17
CA ALA A 97 8.55 -12.73 4.06
C ALA A 97 8.91 -12.49 5.52
N GLY A 98 10.01 -13.09 5.98
CA GLY A 98 10.50 -12.87 7.33
C GLY A 98 10.76 -11.40 7.66
N GLN A 99 11.19 -10.56 6.72
CA GLN A 99 11.50 -9.16 6.99
C GLN A 99 10.24 -8.32 7.13
N TRP A 100 9.27 -8.47 6.23
CA TRP A 100 8.05 -7.67 6.28
C TRP A 100 7.04 -8.19 7.33
N LEU A 101 7.02 -9.50 7.63
CA LEU A 101 6.20 -10.08 8.73
C LEU A 101 6.78 -9.88 10.13
N LYS A 102 8.12 -9.83 10.31
CA LYS A 102 8.74 -9.62 11.63
C LYS A 102 8.46 -8.22 12.21
N THR A 103 7.90 -7.32 11.42
CA THR A 103 7.55 -5.95 11.77
C THR A 103 6.35 -5.88 12.72
N GLY A 104 6.54 -6.31 13.97
CA GLY A 104 5.64 -5.98 15.08
C GLY A 104 4.32 -6.77 15.14
N TRP A 105 4.25 -7.97 14.54
CA TRP A 105 3.03 -8.79 14.44
C TRP A 105 2.21 -8.89 15.75
N ARG A 106 2.86 -9.06 16.90
CA ARG A 106 2.17 -9.16 18.20
C ARG A 106 1.52 -7.87 18.67
N SER A 107 2.19 -6.73 18.48
CA SER A 107 1.60 -5.44 18.86
C SER A 107 0.52 -5.03 17.86
N TRP A 108 0.76 -5.28 16.57
CA TRP A 108 -0.12 -4.92 15.46
C TRP A 108 -1.46 -5.67 15.47
N LEU A 109 -1.45 -6.95 15.79
CA LEU A 109 -2.67 -7.77 15.80
C LEU A 109 -3.68 -7.38 16.88
N PHE A 110 -3.26 -6.82 18.00
CA PHE A 110 -4.15 -6.59 19.15
C PHE A 110 -4.41 -5.12 19.50
N ILE A 111 -3.41 -4.23 19.41
CA ILE A 111 -3.53 -2.86 19.99
C ILE A 111 -3.70 -1.77 18.92
N TRP A 112 -3.12 -1.96 17.73
CA TRP A 112 -3.03 -0.88 16.72
C TRP A 112 -4.08 -0.97 15.62
N ARG A 113 -5.02 -1.92 15.73
CA ARG A 113 -6.11 -2.10 14.78
C ARG A 113 -7.06 -0.90 14.71
N ILE A 114 -7.33 -0.26 15.84
CA ILE A 114 -8.33 0.83 15.90
C ILE A 114 -7.68 2.20 15.60
N SER A 115 -6.37 2.25 15.35
CA SER A 115 -5.69 3.52 15.09
C SER A 115 -6.12 4.07 13.71
N PRO A 116 -6.74 5.25 13.65
CA PRO A 116 -7.20 5.81 12.38
C PRO A 116 -6.07 6.42 11.55
N SER A 117 -4.82 6.38 12.02
CA SER A 117 -3.62 6.73 11.27
C SER A 117 -2.76 5.51 10.92
N ARG A 118 -3.40 4.33 10.79
CA ARG A 118 -2.71 3.05 10.64
C ARG A 118 -1.73 2.99 9.46
N SER A 119 -2.16 3.38 8.26
CA SER A 119 -1.32 3.34 7.05
C SER A 119 -0.04 4.17 7.21
N PHE A 120 -0.16 5.34 7.85
CA PHE A 120 0.97 6.19 8.21
C PHE A 120 1.87 5.55 9.28
N ASN A 121 1.27 5.01 10.35
CA ASN A 121 2.00 4.37 11.46
C ASN A 121 2.78 3.13 11.02
N MET A 122 2.29 2.42 10.00
CA MET A 122 2.96 1.27 9.40
C MET A 122 4.26 1.71 8.71
N SER A 123 4.20 2.80 7.95
CA SER A 123 5.35 3.37 7.24
C SER A 123 6.50 3.71 8.19
N VAL A 124 6.20 4.37 9.31
CA VAL A 124 7.19 4.69 10.36
C VAL A 124 7.81 3.41 10.93
N HIS A 125 7.00 2.38 11.18
CA HIS A 125 7.48 1.16 11.81
C HIS A 125 8.39 0.33 10.88
N LEU A 126 7.99 0.18 9.61
CA LEU A 126 8.74 -0.60 8.63
C LEU A 126 10.06 0.08 8.26
N LEU A 127 10.06 1.41 8.08
CA LEU A 127 11.23 2.13 7.59
C LEU A 127 12.18 2.63 8.67
N GLU A 128 11.69 2.95 9.87
CA GLU A 128 12.54 3.47 10.93
C GLU A 128 12.96 2.37 11.92
N GLY A 129 12.28 1.23 11.96
CA GLY A 129 12.62 0.10 12.85
C GLY A 129 12.56 0.41 14.35
N LEU A 130 12.05 1.61 14.73
CA LEU A 130 12.04 2.10 16.10
C LEU A 130 11.08 1.29 16.99
N LYS A 131 11.53 0.98 18.22
CA LYS A 131 10.74 0.24 19.22
C LYS A 131 10.46 1.09 20.47
N GLY A 132 9.34 0.79 21.14
CA GLY A 132 9.02 1.32 22.47
C GLY A 132 8.82 2.84 22.55
N VAL A 133 9.51 3.48 23.50
CA VAL A 133 9.33 4.90 23.86
C VAL A 133 9.84 5.85 22.77
N LEU A 134 10.94 5.49 22.10
CA LEU A 134 11.49 6.27 20.98
C LEU A 134 10.50 6.37 19.82
N ARG A 135 9.80 5.26 19.51
CA ARG A 135 8.73 5.24 18.51
C ARG A 135 7.57 6.15 18.90
N LYS A 136 7.11 6.11 20.15
CA LYS A 136 6.01 6.98 20.62
C LYS A 136 6.38 8.45 20.48
N LYS A 137 7.58 8.84 20.93
CA LYS A 137 8.06 10.23 20.82
C LYS A 137 8.12 10.71 19.36
N ARG A 138 8.62 9.86 18.46
CA ARG A 138 8.69 10.14 17.03
C ARG A 138 7.29 10.26 16.42
N LEU A 139 6.39 9.31 16.70
CA LEU A 139 5.00 9.36 16.25
C LEU A 139 4.29 10.64 16.73
N THR A 140 4.46 11.05 17.99
CA THR A 140 3.85 12.29 18.49
C THR A 140 4.32 13.51 17.71
N SER A 141 5.62 13.61 17.41
CA SER A 141 6.17 14.71 16.59
C SER A 141 5.68 14.67 15.13
N LEU A 142 5.49 13.48 14.57
CA LEU A 142 4.99 13.30 13.22
C LEU A 142 3.48 13.62 13.11
N HIS A 143 2.66 13.25 14.10
CA HIS A 143 1.20 13.46 14.08
C HIS A 143 0.76 14.89 14.34
N GLN A 144 1.59 15.75 14.94
CA GLN A 144 1.23 17.13 15.29
C GLN A 144 0.66 17.94 14.10
N VAL A 145 1.06 17.63 12.86
CA VAL A 145 0.61 18.35 11.65
C VAL A 145 -0.24 17.49 10.72
N ILE A 146 -0.04 16.16 10.71
CA ILE A 146 -0.66 15.25 9.73
C ILE A 146 -1.77 14.39 10.36
N GLY A 147 -1.97 14.41 11.68
CA GLY A 147 -2.92 13.53 12.36
C GLY A 147 -4.34 13.57 11.76
N LEU A 148 -4.84 14.75 11.41
CA LEU A 148 -6.15 14.93 10.77
C LEU A 148 -6.19 14.41 9.33
N ASN A 149 -5.11 14.60 8.57
CA ASN A 149 -5.04 14.15 7.17
C ASN A 149 -4.84 12.63 7.07
N ALA A 150 -4.07 12.03 7.98
CA ALA A 150 -3.96 10.59 8.09
C ALA A 150 -5.30 9.94 8.50
N TYR A 151 -6.06 10.59 9.39
CA TYR A 151 -7.43 10.19 9.73
C TYR A 151 -8.35 10.25 8.49
N ALA A 152 -8.28 11.34 7.71
CA ALA A 152 -9.09 11.51 6.51
C ALA A 152 -8.88 10.40 5.48
N VAL A 153 -7.64 9.92 5.28
CA VAL A 153 -7.37 8.79 4.37
C VAL A 153 -8.08 7.51 4.79
N THR A 154 -8.08 7.20 6.10
CA THR A 154 -8.76 6.01 6.62
C THR A 154 -10.27 6.12 6.50
N VAL A 155 -10.83 7.30 6.77
CA VAL A 155 -12.26 7.54 6.62
C VAL A 155 -12.69 7.45 5.16
N MET A 156 -11.94 8.09 4.25
CA MET A 156 -12.21 7.99 2.80
C MET A 156 -12.10 6.55 2.33
N GLY A 157 -11.04 5.83 2.71
CA GLY A 157 -10.86 4.41 2.39
C GLY A 157 -12.05 3.57 2.86
N LEU A 158 -12.53 3.79 4.08
CA LEU A 158 -13.71 3.10 4.61
C LEU A 158 -14.98 3.38 3.79
N PHE A 159 -15.23 4.65 3.43
CA PHE A 159 -16.39 4.99 2.59
C PHE A 159 -16.28 4.36 1.20
N PHE A 160 -15.11 4.37 0.59
CA PHE A 160 -14.90 3.69 -0.70
C PHE A 160 -15.11 2.17 -0.58
N GLU A 161 -14.64 1.53 0.49
CA GLU A 161 -14.89 0.11 0.75
C GLU A 161 -16.39 -0.19 0.86
N ILE A 162 -17.12 0.62 1.63
CA ILE A 162 -18.57 0.44 1.82
C ILE A 162 -19.32 0.65 0.49
N VAL A 163 -19.03 1.74 -0.22
CA VAL A 163 -19.70 2.05 -1.50
C VAL A 163 -19.42 0.96 -2.53
N LEU A 164 -18.17 0.52 -2.66
CA LEU A 164 -17.79 -0.52 -3.62
C LEU A 164 -18.43 -1.86 -3.26
N ALA A 165 -18.39 -2.27 -1.99
CA ALA A 165 -19.02 -3.49 -1.53
C ALA A 165 -20.54 -3.47 -1.77
N LEU A 166 -21.23 -2.39 -1.37
CA LEU A 166 -22.67 -2.24 -1.59
C LEU A 166 -23.03 -2.25 -3.08
N THR A 167 -22.20 -1.63 -3.93
CA THR A 167 -22.41 -1.63 -5.38
C THR A 167 -22.30 -3.04 -5.94
N LEU A 168 -21.26 -3.79 -5.56
CA LEU A 168 -21.07 -5.19 -5.99
C LEU A 168 -22.20 -6.09 -5.48
N PHE A 169 -22.61 -5.94 -4.22
CA PHE A 169 -23.77 -6.66 -3.69
C PHE A 169 -25.05 -6.35 -4.47
N SER A 170 -25.29 -5.08 -4.78
CA SER A 170 -26.48 -4.65 -5.53
C SER A 170 -26.49 -5.23 -6.94
N ILE A 171 -25.34 -5.26 -7.62
CA ILE A 171 -25.20 -5.89 -8.94
C ILE A 171 -25.54 -7.39 -8.86
N ILE A 172 -25.00 -8.11 -7.87
CA ILE A 172 -25.25 -9.55 -7.72
C ILE A 172 -26.72 -9.82 -7.42
N ALA A 173 -27.33 -9.04 -6.53
CA ALA A 173 -28.76 -9.16 -6.20
C ALA A 173 -29.65 -8.89 -7.43
N TYR A 174 -29.26 -7.96 -8.30
CA TYR A 174 -29.98 -7.68 -9.55
C TYR A 174 -29.79 -8.77 -10.61
N LEU A 175 -28.58 -9.33 -10.72
CA LEU A 175 -28.25 -10.34 -11.74
C LEU A 175 -28.81 -11.73 -11.40
N ALA A 176 -28.97 -12.03 -10.11
CA ALA A 176 -29.42 -13.33 -9.62
C ALA A 176 -30.63 -13.16 -8.67
N PRO A 177 -31.80 -12.75 -9.20
CA PRO A 177 -32.99 -12.56 -8.40
C PRO A 177 -33.46 -13.85 -7.74
N ASP A 178 -33.18 -15.02 -8.31
CA ASP A 178 -33.55 -16.33 -7.75
C ASP A 178 -32.82 -16.61 -6.41
N ILE A 179 -31.58 -16.10 -6.25
CA ILE A 179 -30.80 -16.22 -5.01
C ILE A 179 -31.34 -15.25 -3.93
N ALA A 180 -31.84 -14.08 -4.37
CA ALA A 180 -32.37 -13.02 -3.52
C ALA A 180 -33.86 -13.19 -3.15
N GLY A 181 -34.64 -13.83 -4.01
CA GLY A 181 -36.09 -13.95 -3.91
C GLY A 181 -36.57 -15.04 -2.96
N GLY A 182 -35.68 -15.94 -2.51
CA GLY A 182 -35.98 -16.94 -1.48
C GLY A 182 -37.29 -17.68 -1.76
N ASP A 183 -37.46 -18.22 -2.96
CA ASP A 183 -38.65 -18.97 -3.30
C ASP A 183 -38.60 -20.35 -2.60
N SER A 184 -38.95 -20.32 -1.31
CA SER A 184 -39.07 -21.46 -0.41
C SER A 184 -40.20 -22.42 -0.80
N SER A 185 -40.92 -22.16 -1.89
CA SER A 185 -42.03 -22.98 -2.38
C SER A 185 -41.59 -24.24 -3.13
N ASN A 186 -40.36 -24.32 -3.65
CA ASN A 186 -39.87 -25.46 -4.44
C ASN A 186 -38.95 -26.44 -3.69
N VAL A 187 -38.59 -26.17 -2.43
CA VAL A 187 -37.63 -27.02 -1.68
C VAL A 187 -38.28 -28.29 -1.07
N SER A 188 -39.61 -28.43 -1.15
CA SER A 188 -40.32 -29.61 -0.63
C SER A 188 -40.47 -30.77 -1.63
N ARG A 189 -39.84 -30.72 -2.81
CA ARG A 189 -39.93 -31.81 -3.80
C ARG A 189 -38.57 -32.28 -4.27
N GLY A 190 -38.10 -33.33 -3.59
CA GLY A 190 -37.30 -34.41 -4.17
C GLY A 190 -35.87 -34.06 -4.58
N ASP A 191 -34.92 -34.32 -3.68
CA ASP A 191 -33.82 -35.25 -3.96
C ASP A 191 -32.90 -35.36 -2.75
N ALA A 192 -33.11 -36.44 -1.98
CA ALA A 192 -32.22 -36.87 -0.91
C ALA A 192 -30.93 -37.42 -1.54
N GLY A 193 -29.94 -36.56 -1.79
CA GLY A 193 -28.63 -36.98 -2.31
C GLY A 193 -27.64 -35.86 -2.62
N ALA A 194 -28.11 -34.63 -2.88
CA ALA A 194 -27.22 -33.47 -3.00
C ALA A 194 -27.09 -32.79 -1.64
N ALA A 195 -25.86 -32.53 -1.18
CA ALA A 195 -25.61 -31.73 0.01
C ALA A 195 -26.38 -30.40 -0.12
N GLN A 196 -27.45 -30.23 0.66
CA GLN A 196 -28.32 -29.08 0.59
C GLN A 196 -27.55 -27.89 1.15
N VAL A 197 -26.85 -27.16 0.28
CA VAL A 197 -26.11 -25.95 0.62
C VAL A 197 -27.13 -24.95 1.14
N SER A 198 -27.01 -24.56 2.41
CA SER A 198 -27.93 -23.58 2.99
C SER A 198 -27.84 -22.26 2.23
N GLN A 199 -28.98 -21.59 2.02
CA GLN A 199 -29.02 -20.27 1.38
C GLN A 199 -28.11 -19.27 2.10
N GLU A 200 -27.98 -19.40 3.43
CA GLU A 200 -27.04 -18.62 4.23
C GLU A 200 -25.58 -18.83 3.82
N LEU A 201 -25.16 -20.07 3.53
CA LEU A 201 -23.79 -20.37 3.09
C LEU A 201 -23.49 -19.74 1.73
N ILE A 202 -24.46 -19.72 0.81
CA ILE A 202 -24.32 -19.05 -0.50
C ILE A 202 -24.07 -17.55 -0.30
N TRP A 203 -24.86 -16.89 0.56
CA TRP A 203 -24.67 -15.47 0.85
C TRP A 203 -23.34 -15.16 1.53
N LEU A 204 -22.85 -16.05 2.39
CA LEU A 204 -21.53 -15.91 3.04
C LEU A 204 -20.37 -16.06 2.05
N ILE A 205 -20.50 -16.96 1.07
CA ILE A 205 -19.53 -17.12 -0.03
C ILE A 205 -19.51 -15.88 -0.91
N ILE A 206 -20.69 -15.39 -1.30
CA ILE A 206 -20.82 -14.13 -2.05
C ILE A 206 -20.18 -12.98 -1.28
N ALA A 207 -20.45 -12.87 0.02
CA ALA A 207 -19.89 -11.83 0.86
C ALA A 207 -18.36 -11.89 0.93
N ALA A 208 -17.77 -13.08 1.06
CA ALA A 208 -16.30 -13.24 1.04
C ALA A 208 -15.70 -12.86 -0.31
N CYS A 209 -16.33 -13.24 -1.42
CA CYS A 209 -15.88 -12.87 -2.76
C CYS A 209 -15.96 -11.35 -2.97
N VAL A 210 -17.09 -10.72 -2.64
CA VAL A 210 -17.28 -9.27 -2.74
C VAL A 210 -16.25 -8.53 -1.87
N TYR A 211 -16.07 -8.99 -0.64
CA TYR A 211 -15.09 -8.40 0.27
C TYR A 211 -13.66 -8.57 -0.25
N GLY A 212 -13.32 -9.75 -0.76
CA GLY A 212 -12.01 -10.03 -1.35
C GLY A 212 -11.69 -9.13 -2.54
N VAL A 213 -12.66 -8.94 -3.46
CA VAL A 213 -12.52 -8.03 -4.61
C VAL A 213 -12.37 -6.58 -4.14
N THR A 214 -13.17 -6.17 -3.16
CA THR A 214 -13.12 -4.81 -2.58
C THR A 214 -11.73 -4.53 -2.02
N LEU A 215 -11.17 -5.44 -1.21
CA LEU A 215 -9.82 -5.33 -0.67
C LEU A 215 -8.76 -5.35 -1.77
N PHE A 216 -8.89 -6.26 -2.74
CA PHE A 216 -7.93 -6.38 -3.84
C PHE A 216 -7.79 -5.06 -4.61
N ILE A 217 -8.89 -4.35 -4.83
CA ILE A 217 -8.91 -3.07 -5.54
C ILE A 217 -8.42 -1.93 -4.65
N LEU A 218 -8.98 -1.76 -3.44
CA LEU A 218 -8.82 -0.52 -2.67
C LEU A 218 -7.59 -0.49 -1.75
N GLU A 219 -7.19 -1.63 -1.19
CA GLU A 219 -6.11 -1.70 -0.19
C GLU A 219 -4.77 -1.16 -0.73
N PRO A 220 -4.33 -1.44 -1.97
CA PRO A 220 -3.10 -0.89 -2.52
C PRO A 220 -3.08 0.65 -2.58
N PHE A 221 -4.20 1.27 -2.95
CA PHE A 221 -4.29 2.74 -3.02
C PHE A 221 -4.31 3.37 -1.63
N TYR A 222 -5.02 2.74 -0.68
CA TYR A 222 -5.04 3.18 0.72
C TYR A 222 -3.62 3.17 1.33
N VAL A 223 -2.86 2.09 1.12
CA VAL A 223 -1.49 1.96 1.61
C VAL A 223 -0.56 2.97 0.94
N ALA A 224 -0.66 3.15 -0.38
CA ALA A 224 0.18 4.09 -1.12
C ALA A 224 -0.06 5.55 -0.71
N ALA A 225 -1.31 5.96 -0.49
CA ALA A 225 -1.65 7.28 0.01
C ALA A 225 -1.08 7.54 1.41
N GLY A 226 -1.22 6.57 2.32
CA GLY A 226 -0.65 6.66 3.68
C GLY A 226 0.88 6.71 3.69
N PHE A 227 1.51 5.93 2.81
CA PHE A 227 2.96 5.93 2.63
C PHE A 227 3.49 7.27 2.10
N MET A 228 2.81 7.89 1.14
CA MET A 228 3.22 9.18 0.62
C MET A 228 3.05 10.33 1.62
N LEU A 229 2.03 10.28 2.48
CA LEU A 229 1.93 11.21 3.62
C LEU A 229 3.12 11.08 4.57
N TYR A 230 3.58 9.86 4.82
CA TYR A 230 4.78 9.60 5.61
C TYR A 230 6.04 10.21 4.97
N LEU A 231 6.29 9.95 3.68
CA LEU A 231 7.44 10.52 2.98
C LEU A 231 7.40 12.06 2.93
N ASN A 232 6.23 12.64 2.67
CA ASN A 232 6.07 14.10 2.66
C ASN A 232 6.43 14.71 4.02
N ARG A 233 6.00 14.09 5.12
CA ARG A 233 6.36 14.56 6.47
C ARG A 233 7.85 14.46 6.74
N ARG A 234 8.46 13.36 6.32
CA ARG A 234 9.88 13.14 6.50
C ARG A 234 10.70 14.17 5.72
N THR A 235 10.27 14.49 4.50
CA THR A 235 10.86 15.54 3.66
C THR A 235 10.81 16.91 4.37
N GLN A 236 9.68 17.27 4.97
CA GLN A 236 9.52 18.53 5.73
C GLN A 236 10.37 18.57 7.01
N LEU A 237 10.43 17.47 7.77
CA LEU A 237 11.11 17.45 9.07
C LEU A 237 12.62 17.30 8.95
N GLU A 238 13.10 16.54 7.96
CA GLU A 238 14.51 16.26 7.75
C GLU A 238 15.16 17.21 6.73
N GLY A 239 14.37 18.09 6.11
CA GLY A 239 14.86 19.06 5.13
C GLY A 239 15.43 18.40 3.88
N TRP A 240 14.94 17.23 3.49
CA TRP A 240 15.46 16.51 2.32
C TRP A 240 15.36 17.32 1.03
N ASP A 241 14.34 18.18 0.91
CA ASP A 241 14.19 19.11 -0.21
C ASP A 241 15.39 20.09 -0.29
N ILE A 242 15.70 20.71 0.86
CA ILE A 242 16.82 21.64 1.02
C ILE A 242 18.17 20.95 0.73
N GLU A 243 18.39 19.74 1.27
CA GLU A 243 19.62 18.99 1.04
C GLU A 243 19.86 18.71 -0.45
N LEU A 244 18.81 18.31 -1.18
CA LEU A 244 18.91 18.02 -2.61
C LEU A 244 19.17 19.27 -3.43
N ASP A 245 18.54 20.39 -3.08
CA ASP A 245 18.77 21.66 -3.77
C ASP A 245 20.18 22.21 -3.54
N PHE A 246 20.74 22.06 -2.32
CA PHE A 246 22.14 22.35 -2.08
C PHE A 246 23.08 21.44 -2.90
N LYS A 247 22.80 20.13 -2.97
CA LYS A 247 23.58 19.20 -3.80
C LYS A 247 23.57 19.58 -5.28
N LYS A 248 22.39 19.92 -5.83
CA LYS A 248 22.26 20.41 -7.21
C LYS A 248 23.06 21.71 -7.42
N MET A 249 23.03 22.63 -6.45
CA MET A 249 23.78 23.88 -6.53
C MET A 249 25.29 23.63 -6.54
N VAL A 250 25.80 22.76 -5.66
CA VAL A 250 27.21 22.36 -5.60
C VAL A 250 27.65 21.70 -6.91
N GLN A 251 26.84 20.82 -7.49
CA GLN A 251 27.13 20.18 -8.78
C GLN A 251 27.18 21.19 -9.93
N ARG A 252 26.26 22.18 -9.95
CA ARG A 252 26.28 23.26 -10.95
C ARG A 252 27.54 24.10 -10.85
N ILE A 253 27.96 24.45 -9.63
CA ILE A 253 29.20 25.21 -9.39
C ILE A 253 30.40 24.39 -9.87
N HIS A 254 30.52 23.12 -9.48
CA HIS A 254 31.63 22.27 -9.95
C HIS A 254 31.68 22.14 -11.48
N ARG A 255 30.52 22.04 -12.14
CA ARG A 255 30.45 22.01 -13.60
C ARG A 255 30.89 23.34 -14.24
N GLN A 256 30.56 24.47 -13.62
CA GLN A 256 31.00 25.79 -14.11
C GLN A 256 32.49 26.03 -13.85
N THR A 257 33.01 25.64 -12.68
CA THR A 257 34.43 25.77 -12.34
C THR A 257 35.30 24.82 -13.17
N GLY A 258 34.85 23.58 -13.41
CA GLY A 258 35.56 22.63 -14.29
C GLY A 258 35.57 23.03 -15.77
N LEU A 259 34.69 23.94 -16.19
CA LEU A 259 34.74 24.57 -17.52
C LEU A 259 35.72 25.76 -17.59
N LEU A 260 36.14 26.31 -16.45
CA LEU A 260 37.15 27.37 -16.36
C LEU A 260 38.59 26.81 -16.26
N ASP A 261 38.74 25.53 -15.94
CA ASP A 261 40.02 24.82 -15.84
C ASP A 261 40.41 24.09 -17.15
N GLU A 262 39.66 24.21 -18.25
CA GLU A 262 40.20 23.85 -19.57
C GLU A 262 41.31 24.86 -19.93
N PRO A 263 42.57 24.42 -20.11
CA PRO A 263 43.66 25.34 -20.34
C PRO A 263 43.44 26.07 -21.66
N ALA A 264 43.39 27.40 -21.58
CA ALA A 264 43.65 28.31 -22.68
C ALA A 264 45.05 28.01 -23.27
N GLY A 265 45.11 27.02 -24.15
CA GLY A 265 46.34 26.46 -24.70
C GLY A 265 46.16 25.98 -26.13
N ALA A 266 45.48 26.76 -26.96
CA ALA A 266 45.56 26.62 -28.42
C ALA A 266 45.51 28.03 -29.04
N HIS A 267 46.40 28.28 -30.00
CA HIS A 267 46.80 29.56 -30.57
C HIS A 267 47.89 30.25 -29.70
N THR A 268 49.16 30.33 -30.09
CA THR A 268 49.72 30.68 -31.39
C THR A 268 51.23 30.39 -31.40
N LYS A 269 51.75 29.89 -32.52
CA LYS A 269 53.02 30.40 -33.10
C LYS A 269 53.04 30.07 -34.59
N SER A 270 52.88 31.11 -35.40
CA SER A 270 53.27 31.10 -36.80
C SER A 270 54.78 31.34 -36.91
N ASP A 271 55.32 30.87 -38.04
CA ASP A 271 56.47 31.36 -38.80
C ASP A 271 57.86 31.37 -38.12
N ASP A 272 58.81 30.59 -38.65
CA ASP A 272 59.74 31.06 -39.70
C ASP A 272 60.96 30.13 -39.92
N HIS A 273 61.33 29.99 -41.21
CA HIS A 273 62.66 29.74 -41.79
C HIS A 273 63.51 28.51 -41.40
N VAL A 274 63.59 27.51 -42.30
CA VAL A 274 64.65 27.22 -43.32
C VAL A 274 64.47 25.79 -43.83
#